data_AF-A0A017TD71-F1
#
_entry.id   AF-A0A017TD71-F1
#
_cell.length_a   1.000
_cell.length_b   1.000
_cell.length_c   1.000
_cell.angle_alpha   90.00
_cell.angle_beta   90.00
_cell.angle_gamma   90.00
#
_symmetry.space_group_name_H-M   'P 1'
#
loop_
_entity.id
_entity.type
_entity.pdbx_description
1 polymer ?
#
loop_
_entity_poly.entity_id
_entity_poly.type
_entity_poly.pdbx_seq_one_letter_code
_entity_poly.pdbx_strand_id
1 'polypeptide(L)'
;MPVARPTVWLSVCVLLGYAVTSRVVEDLYPFSTFSMYAQHGGTAVSRIVARTADGRVHPVRAFVDWSCDGALDLSPARCGEPGSFDYTGYLDAEDAAHLEAAHLEAHHAPGVGEPVEIVRRVWKLGEVAGPPGIEDCPLHRCRARLASP
;
A
#
# COMPACT_ATOMS: atom_id res chain seq x y z
N MET A 1 -13.09 2.95 -48.54
CA MET A 1 -12.90 1.79 -47.64
C MET A 1 -12.00 2.24 -46.50
N PRO A 2 -12.46 2.27 -45.24
CA PRO A 2 -11.72 2.89 -44.15
C PRO A 2 -10.52 2.02 -43.74
N VAL A 3 -9.32 2.53 -43.97
CA VAL A 3 -8.03 1.97 -43.52
C VAL A 3 -7.79 2.49 -42.11
N ALA A 4 -8.23 1.76 -41.09
CA ALA A 4 -7.91 2.09 -39.70
C ALA A 4 -8.20 0.91 -38.77
N ARG A 5 -7.42 -0.18 -38.81
CA ARG A 5 -7.68 -1.33 -37.92
C ARG A 5 -6.49 -2.02 -37.24
N PRO A 6 -5.30 -2.19 -37.84
CA PRO A 6 -4.24 -2.92 -37.15
C PRO A 6 -3.52 -2.08 -36.09
N THR A 7 -3.25 -0.80 -36.37
CA THR A 7 -2.48 0.09 -35.49
C THR A 7 -3.23 0.45 -34.21
N VAL A 8 -4.53 0.74 -34.30
CA VAL A 8 -5.36 1.07 -33.13
C VAL A 8 -5.44 -0.13 -32.18
N TRP A 9 -5.60 -1.34 -32.72
CA TRP A 9 -5.71 -2.55 -31.92
C TRP A 9 -4.39 -2.88 -31.22
N LEU A 10 -3.26 -2.74 -31.92
CA LEU A 10 -1.93 -2.86 -31.33
C LEU A 10 -1.69 -1.83 -30.20
N SER A 11 -2.07 -0.57 -30.39
CA SER A 11 -1.94 0.46 -29.36
C SER A 11 -2.79 0.15 -28.12
N VAL A 12 -4.03 -0.33 -28.30
CA VAL A 12 -4.90 -0.74 -27.19
C VAL A 12 -4.30 -1.92 -26.43
N CYS A 13 -3.72 -2.91 -27.12
CA CYS A 13 -3.05 -4.03 -26.46
C CYS A 13 -1.80 -3.63 -25.69
N VAL A 14 -1.00 -2.72 -26.23
CA VAL A 14 0.17 -2.19 -25.51
C VAL A 14 -0.26 -1.42 -24.27
N LEU A 15 -1.31 -0.58 -24.37
CA LEU A 15 -1.84 0.17 -23.23
C LEU A 15 -2.42 -0.75 -22.14
N LEU A 16 -3.21 -1.76 -22.53
CA LEU A 16 -3.75 -2.75 -21.60
C LEU A 16 -2.63 -3.58 -20.97
N GLY A 17 -1.66 -4.04 -21.77
CA GLY A 17 -0.50 -4.76 -21.28
C GLY A 17 0.28 -3.94 -20.26
N TYR A 18 0.59 -2.69 -20.60
CA TYR A 18 1.26 -1.76 -19.70
C TYR A 18 0.47 -1.54 -18.40
N ALA A 19 -0.84 -1.31 -18.47
CA ALA A 19 -1.69 -1.09 -17.30
C ALA A 19 -1.79 -2.33 -16.38
N VAL A 20 -1.83 -3.53 -16.96
CA VAL A 20 -1.83 -4.78 -16.18
C VAL A 20 -0.47 -4.99 -15.54
N THR A 21 0.62 -4.84 -16.31
CA THR A 21 1.98 -4.99 -15.78
C THR A 21 2.29 -3.95 -14.71
N SER A 22 1.87 -2.70 -14.88
CA SER A 22 2.09 -1.64 -13.88
C SER A 22 1.37 -1.97 -12.57
N ARG A 23 0.12 -2.43 -12.62
CA ARG A 23 -0.60 -2.86 -11.41
C ARG A 23 0.08 -4.03 -10.70
N VAL A 24 0.48 -5.05 -11.46
CA VAL A 24 1.15 -6.23 -10.89
C VAL A 24 2.50 -5.84 -10.28
N VAL A 25 3.24 -4.92 -10.90
CA VAL A 25 4.52 -4.43 -10.37
C VAL A 25 4.32 -3.54 -9.15
N GLU A 26 3.30 -2.69 -9.10
CA GLU A 26 2.96 -1.89 -7.92
C GLU A 26 2.55 -2.75 -6.71
N ASP A 27 1.90 -3.88 -6.95
CA ASP A 27 1.53 -4.84 -5.90
C ASP A 27 2.72 -5.69 -5.42
N LEU A 28 3.71 -5.96 -6.30
CA LEU A 28 4.85 -6.84 -6.01
C LEU A 28 6.15 -6.12 -5.62
N TYR A 29 6.34 -4.86 -6.02
CA TYR A 29 7.58 -4.13 -5.81
C TYR A 29 7.33 -2.76 -5.15
N PRO A 30 8.04 -2.43 -4.05
CA PRO A 30 7.83 -1.20 -3.28
C PRO A 30 8.32 0.08 -3.98
N PHE A 31 8.62 0.04 -5.28
CA PHE A 31 9.07 1.21 -6.02
C PHE A 31 7.88 1.93 -6.62
N SER A 32 7.70 3.18 -6.22
CA SER A 32 7.06 4.17 -7.09
C SER A 32 7.74 4.10 -8.46
N THR A 33 6.96 4.10 -9.54
CA THR A 33 7.44 4.05 -10.94
C THR A 33 8.39 5.21 -11.30
N PHE A 34 8.59 6.16 -10.38
CA PHE A 34 9.60 7.21 -10.45
C PHE A 34 10.81 6.88 -9.56
N SER A 35 11.75 6.10 -10.11
CA SER A 35 13.06 5.81 -9.48
C SER A 35 13.88 7.06 -9.11
N MET A 36 13.56 8.23 -9.69
CA MET A 36 14.21 9.51 -9.39
C MET A 36 13.92 10.05 -7.97
N TYR A 37 12.82 9.65 -7.34
CA TYR A 37 12.43 10.13 -5.99
C TYR A 37 12.72 9.12 -4.88
N ALA A 38 13.10 7.89 -5.23
CA ALA A 38 13.50 6.86 -4.31
C ALA A 38 15.00 6.99 -3.99
N GLN A 39 15.44 8.12 -3.41
CA GLN A 39 16.75 8.19 -2.76
C GLN A 39 16.69 7.40 -1.45
N HIS A 40 16.59 6.08 -1.56
CA HIS A 40 16.68 5.17 -0.43
C HIS A 40 18.14 4.71 -0.35
N GLY A 41 18.85 5.18 0.67
CA GLY A 41 20.24 4.81 0.95
C GLY A 41 20.34 3.60 1.87
N GLY A 42 19.24 3.17 2.48
CA GLY A 42 19.19 2.08 3.45
C GLY A 42 19.01 0.69 2.83
N THR A 43 19.37 -0.32 3.62
CA THR A 43 19.15 -1.75 3.31
C THR A 43 17.73 -2.20 3.67
N ALA A 44 16.85 -1.29 4.08
CA ALA A 44 15.46 -1.59 4.41
C ALA A 44 14.55 -0.43 4.00
N VAL A 45 13.38 -0.77 3.45
CA VAL A 45 12.34 0.20 3.06
C VAL A 45 11.00 -0.22 3.65
N SER A 46 10.10 0.73 3.94
CA SER A 46 8.81 0.44 4.54
C SER A 46 7.64 1.14 3.87
N ARG A 47 6.44 0.59 4.07
CA ARG A 47 5.16 1.14 3.61
C ARG A 47 4.04 0.77 4.59
N ILE A 48 3.07 1.66 4.74
CA ILE A 48 1.85 1.38 5.49
C ILE A 48 0.89 0.58 4.61
N VAL A 49 0.38 -0.52 5.13
CA VAL A 49 -0.53 -1.42 4.43
C VAL A 49 -1.59 -1.96 5.40
N ALA A 50 -2.66 -2.49 4.85
CA ALA A 50 -3.72 -3.14 5.60
C ALA A 50 -3.64 -4.65 5.42
N ARG A 51 -3.62 -5.38 6.53
CA ARG A 51 -3.59 -6.84 6.58
C ARG A 51 -4.93 -7.38 7.04
N THR A 52 -5.55 -8.21 6.22
CA THR A 52 -6.81 -8.88 6.54
C THR A 52 -6.58 -10.07 7.50
N ALA A 53 -7.64 -10.58 8.12
CA ALA A 53 -7.55 -11.69 9.06
C ALA A 53 -7.02 -13.01 8.45
N ASP A 54 -7.10 -13.17 7.13
CA ASP A 54 -6.53 -14.29 6.37
C ASP A 54 -5.05 -14.08 5.99
N GLY A 55 -4.43 -12.98 6.43
CA GLY A 55 -3.02 -12.66 6.21
C GLY A 55 -2.72 -12.02 4.85
N ARG A 56 -3.74 -11.78 4.01
CA ARG A 56 -3.54 -11.01 2.77
C ARG A 56 -3.26 -9.55 3.09
N VAL A 57 -2.48 -8.92 2.22
CA VAL A 57 -2.08 -7.53 2.39
C VAL A 57 -2.47 -6.72 1.18
N HIS A 58 -3.03 -5.56 1.47
CA HIS A 58 -3.61 -4.65 0.50
C HIS A 58 -3.18 -3.22 0.84
N PRO A 59 -3.09 -2.31 -0.14
CA PRO A 59 -2.95 -0.89 0.14
C PRO A 59 -4.09 -0.40 1.03
N VAL A 60 -3.81 0.54 1.94
CA VAL A 60 -4.84 1.13 2.82
C VAL A 60 -6.02 1.69 2.02
N ARG A 61 -5.73 2.33 0.88
CA ARG A 61 -6.73 2.91 -0.03
C ARG A 61 -7.62 1.89 -0.75
N ALA A 62 -7.32 0.59 -0.63
CA ALA A 62 -8.19 -0.46 -1.16
C ALA A 62 -9.43 -0.69 -0.29
N PHE A 63 -9.51 -0.12 0.92
CA PHE A 63 -10.63 -0.26 1.82
C PHE A 63 -11.39 1.05 2.01
N VAL A 64 -12.66 0.91 2.36
CA VAL A 64 -13.59 1.97 2.73
C VAL A 64 -14.19 1.67 4.11
N ASP A 65 -14.96 2.61 4.65
CA ASP A 65 -15.71 2.44 5.91
C ASP A 65 -14.82 2.07 7.12
N TRP A 66 -13.69 2.77 7.27
CA TRP A 66 -12.70 2.51 8.30
C TRP A 66 -13.20 2.84 9.71
N SER A 67 -13.03 1.91 10.65
CA SER A 67 -13.31 2.09 12.07
C SER A 67 -12.14 1.54 12.89
N CYS A 68 -11.44 2.41 13.60
CA CYS A 68 -10.26 2.06 14.40
C CYS A 68 -10.44 2.55 15.84
N ASP A 69 -9.91 1.80 16.80
CA ASP A 69 -9.98 2.15 18.21
C ASP A 69 -8.88 3.17 18.57
N GLY A 70 -9.27 4.35 19.04
CA GLY A 70 -8.35 5.38 19.54
C GLY A 70 -7.73 6.27 18.46
N ALA A 71 -6.75 7.09 18.87
CA ALA A 71 -6.05 7.99 17.98
C ALA A 71 -5.07 7.23 17.08
N LEU A 72 -5.15 7.47 15.78
CA LEU A 72 -4.29 6.85 14.78
C LEU A 72 -2.88 7.45 14.83
N ASP A 73 -1.95 6.72 15.45
CA ASP A 73 -0.51 6.98 15.35
C ASP A 73 0.15 6.00 14.36
N LEU A 74 0.49 6.52 13.18
CA LEU A 74 1.16 5.78 12.09
C LEU A 74 2.66 6.08 12.01
N SER A 75 3.20 6.77 13.02
CA SER A 75 4.59 7.22 13.01
C SER A 75 5.57 6.05 12.89
N PRO A 76 6.64 6.19 12.10
CA PRO A 76 7.72 5.20 12.04
C PRO A 76 8.30 4.85 13.42
N ALA A 77 8.28 5.81 14.36
CA ALA A 77 8.80 5.65 15.71
C ALA A 77 8.12 4.56 16.54
N ARG A 78 6.89 4.14 16.20
CA ARG A 78 6.23 3.00 16.85
C ARG A 78 6.88 1.65 16.50
N CYS A 79 7.60 1.59 15.39
CA CYS A 79 8.28 0.38 14.94
C CYS A 79 9.75 0.44 15.35
N GLY A 80 10.05 -0.01 16.57
CA GLY A 80 11.42 -0.09 17.11
C GLY A 80 12.23 -1.26 16.53
N GLU A 81 11.56 -2.38 16.24
CA GLU A 81 12.06 -3.45 15.37
C GLU A 81 11.29 -3.35 14.04
N PRO A 82 11.99 -3.42 12.88
CA PRO A 82 13.18 -4.24 12.63
C PRO A 82 14.55 -3.54 12.64
N GLY A 83 14.63 -2.30 13.12
CA GLY A 83 15.79 -1.42 12.98
C GLY A 83 15.46 -0.18 12.13
N SER A 84 16.48 0.58 11.72
CA SER A 84 16.30 1.73 10.83
C SER A 84 15.85 1.28 9.44
N PHE A 85 14.75 1.84 8.96
CA PHE A 85 14.26 1.65 7.59
C PHE A 85 13.95 2.99 6.96
N ASP A 86 14.09 3.06 5.64
CA ASP A 86 13.63 4.22 4.91
C ASP A 86 12.12 4.13 4.68
N TYR A 87 11.46 5.27 4.55
CA TYR A 87 10.05 5.37 4.21
C TYR A 87 9.82 6.59 3.34
N THR A 88 8.81 6.51 2.47
CA THR A 88 8.48 7.61 1.59
C THR A 88 7.46 8.51 2.27
N GLY A 89 7.93 9.63 2.85
CA GLY A 89 7.11 10.49 3.71
C GLY A 89 5.80 10.98 3.09
N TYR A 90 5.76 11.26 1.77
CA TYR A 90 4.51 11.67 1.11
C TYR A 90 3.49 10.52 1.00
N LEU A 91 3.94 9.27 0.78
CA LEU A 91 3.04 8.11 0.71
C LEU A 91 2.43 7.85 2.09
N ASP A 92 3.25 7.92 3.14
CA ASP A 92 2.79 7.79 4.52
C ASP A 92 1.79 8.90 4.88
N ALA A 93 2.06 10.15 4.47
CA ALA A 93 1.16 11.28 4.70
C ALA A 93 -0.17 11.14 3.96
N GLU A 94 -0.17 10.66 2.71
CA GLU A 94 -1.39 10.41 1.96
C GLU A 94 -2.22 9.26 2.57
N ASP A 95 -1.57 8.18 3.03
CA ASP A 95 -2.25 7.07 3.68
C ASP A 95 -2.82 7.48 5.05
N ALA A 96 -2.10 8.30 5.81
CA ALA A 96 -2.59 8.91 7.05
C ALA A 96 -3.81 9.80 6.79
N ALA A 97 -3.73 10.70 5.82
CA ALA A 97 -4.84 11.58 5.46
C ALA A 97 -6.08 10.81 5.01
N HIS A 98 -5.91 9.71 4.26
CA HIS A 98 -7.01 8.83 3.88
C HIS A 98 -7.69 8.19 5.09
N LEU A 99 -6.91 7.68 6.04
CA LEU A 99 -7.44 7.06 7.26
C LEU A 99 -8.08 8.07 8.21
N GLU A 100 -7.51 9.26 8.35
CA GLU A 100 -8.07 10.35 9.16
C GLU A 100 -9.42 10.81 8.59
N ALA A 101 -9.51 11.00 7.27
CA ALA A 101 -10.77 11.35 6.60
C ALA A 101 -11.84 10.27 6.82
N ALA A 102 -11.50 9.00 6.62
CA ALA A 102 -12.43 7.89 6.82
C ALA A 102 -12.83 7.72 8.30
N HIS A 103 -11.90 7.96 9.24
CA HIS A 103 -12.19 7.92 10.68
C HIS A 103 -13.18 9.01 11.09
N LEU A 104 -13.05 10.22 10.54
CA LEU A 104 -14.00 11.32 10.77
C LEU A 104 -15.41 10.98 10.25
N GLU A 105 -15.52 10.32 9.10
CA GLU A 105 -16.80 9.86 8.54
C GLU A 105 -17.43 8.74 9.38
N ALA A 106 -16.62 7.82 9.90
CA ALA A 106 -17.09 6.66 10.67
C ALA A 106 -17.64 7.00 12.07
N HIS A 107 -17.33 8.17 12.64
CA HIS A 107 -17.97 8.65 13.88
C HIS A 107 -19.50 8.79 13.75
N HIS A 108 -20.04 8.72 12.53
CA HIS A 108 -21.47 8.82 12.26
C HIS A 108 -22.20 7.48 12.06
N ALA A 109 -21.50 6.33 11.98
CA ALA A 109 -22.13 5.00 11.92
C ALA A 109 -21.17 3.88 12.39
N PRO A 110 -21.54 3.05 13.38
CA PRO A 110 -20.65 1.98 13.86
C PRO A 110 -20.34 0.94 12.77
N GLY A 111 -19.03 0.65 12.65
CA GLY A 111 -18.34 -0.08 11.58
C GLY A 111 -19.05 -1.31 10.99
N VAL A 112 -19.45 -1.19 9.73
CA VAL A 112 -19.75 -2.31 8.84
C VAL A 112 -18.43 -2.69 8.15
N GLY A 113 -17.74 -3.70 8.65
CA GLY A 113 -16.45 -4.09 8.08
C GLY A 113 -15.86 -5.37 8.68
N GLU A 114 -14.97 -5.98 7.90
CA GLU A 114 -14.16 -7.12 8.32
C GLU A 114 -12.98 -6.64 9.20
N PRO A 115 -12.49 -7.48 10.13
CA PRO A 115 -11.31 -7.16 10.91
C PRO A 115 -10.07 -7.01 10.02
N VAL A 116 -9.39 -5.88 10.13
CA VAL A 116 -8.14 -5.58 9.44
C VAL A 116 -7.13 -4.98 10.42
N GLU A 117 -5.84 -5.19 10.15
CA GLU A 117 -4.75 -4.62 10.92
C GLU A 117 -3.96 -3.67 10.04
N ILE A 118 -3.82 -2.43 10.46
CA ILE A 118 -2.90 -1.49 9.84
C ILE A 118 -1.51 -1.86 10.32
N VAL A 119 -0.64 -2.19 9.39
CA VAL A 119 0.74 -2.60 9.65
C VAL A 119 1.69 -1.74 8.84
N ARG A 120 2.87 -1.47 9.41
CA ARG A 120 4.02 -1.01 8.63
C ARG A 120 4.78 -2.24 8.18
N ARG A 121 4.70 -2.53 6.87
CA ARG A 121 5.47 -3.61 6.26
C ARG A 121 6.85 -3.07 5.89
N VAL A 122 7.88 -3.80 6.29
CA VAL A 122 9.29 -3.47 6.07
C VAL A 122 9.91 -4.56 5.21
N TRP A 123 10.54 -4.16 4.10
CA TRP A 123 11.32 -5.03 3.23
C TRP A 123 12.80 -4.81 3.52
N LYS A 124 13.47 -5.86 3.99
CA LYS A 124 14.92 -5.93 4.19
C LYS A 124 15.57 -6.44 2.91
N LEU A 125 16.33 -5.56 2.27
CA LEU A 125 17.15 -5.85 1.10
C LEU A 125 18.44 -6.50 1.59
N GLY A 126 18.62 -7.78 1.29
CA GLY A 126 19.86 -8.49 1.61
C GLY A 126 21.02 -8.03 0.72
N GLU A 127 22.25 -8.22 1.18
CA GLU A 127 23.46 -7.96 0.37
C GLU A 127 23.58 -8.91 -0.83
N VAL A 128 22.95 -10.07 -0.74
CA VAL A 128 22.92 -11.09 -1.80
C VAL A 128 21.60 -10.98 -2.56
N ALA A 129 21.67 -11.06 -3.90
CA ALA A 129 20.49 -11.08 -4.77
C ALA A 129 19.54 -12.23 -4.39
N GLY A 130 18.32 -11.87 -4.01
CA GLY A 130 17.29 -12.80 -3.55
C GLY A 130 16.01 -12.07 -3.17
N PRO A 131 14.93 -12.80 -2.81
CA PRO A 131 13.71 -12.18 -2.32
C PRO A 131 14.00 -11.40 -1.02
N PRO A 132 13.45 -10.19 -0.85
CA PRO A 132 13.65 -9.42 0.36
C PRO A 132 13.04 -10.14 1.58
N GLY A 133 13.67 -9.99 2.74
CA GLY A 133 13.04 -10.35 4.00
C GLY A 133 11.87 -9.41 4.26
N ILE A 134 10.72 -9.93 4.68
CA ILE A 134 9.53 -9.12 4.97
C ILE A 134 9.22 -9.22 6.46
N GLU A 135 9.03 -8.08 7.09
CA GLU A 135 8.65 -7.98 8.50
C GLU A 135 7.52 -6.97 8.66
N ASP A 136 6.47 -7.36 9.38
CA ASP A 136 5.30 -6.51 9.60
C ASP A 136 5.30 -6.01 11.06
N CYS A 137 5.31 -4.69 11.23
CA CYS A 137 5.12 -4.03 12.51
C CYS A 137 3.65 -3.63 12.66
N PRO A 138 2.87 -4.25 13.56
CA PRO A 138 1.47 -3.90 13.76
C PRO A 138 1.32 -2.51 14.40
N LEU A 139 0.47 -1.67 13.81
CA LEU A 139 0.21 -0.31 14.30
C LEU A 139 -1.15 -0.21 14.99
N HIS A 140 -2.21 -0.63 14.30
CA HIS A 140 -3.59 -0.50 14.78
C HIS A 140 -4.47 -1.65 14.32
N ARG A 141 -5.46 -2.00 15.15
CA ARG A 141 -6.53 -2.91 14.78
C ARG A 141 -7.76 -2.11 14.43
N CYS A 142 -8.34 -2.41 13.28
CA CYS A 142 -9.46 -1.70 12.72
C CYS A 142 -10.47 -2.68 12.12
N ARG A 143 -11.59 -2.13 11.67
CA ARG A 143 -12.52 -2.77 10.78
C ARG A 143 -12.64 -1.90 9.53
N ALA A 144 -12.68 -2.52 8.38
CA ALA A 144 -12.87 -1.84 7.12
C ALA A 144 -13.55 -2.78 6.13
N ARG A 145 -14.03 -2.25 5.01
CA ARG A 145 -14.61 -3.05 3.93
C ARG A 145 -13.74 -2.90 2.71
N LEU A 146 -13.29 -4.01 2.12
CA LEU A 146 -12.56 -3.96 0.86
C LEU A 146 -13.47 -3.36 -0.23
N ALA A 147 -13.01 -2.31 -0.92
CA ALA A 147 -13.71 -1.75 -2.05
C ALA A 147 -13.78 -2.82 -3.15
N SER A 148 -14.99 -3.13 -3.63
CA SER A 148 -15.12 -3.99 -4.81
C SER A 148 -14.51 -3.28 -6.02
N PRO A 149 -13.74 -4.01 -6.85
CA PRO A 149 -13.09 -3.45 -8.04
C PRO A 149 -14.08 -2.93 -9.09
#